data_AF-A0AAD1QXZ2-F1
#
_entry.id   AF-A0AAD1QXZ2-F1
#
_cell.length_a   1.000
_cell.length_b   1.000
_cell.length_c   1.000
_cell.angle_alpha   90.00
_cell.angle_beta   90.00
_cell.angle_gamma   90.00
#
_symmetry.space_group_name_H-M   'P 1'
#
loop_
_entity.id
_entity.type
_entity.pdbx_description
1 polymer ?
#
loop_
_entity_poly.entity_id
_entity_poly.type
_entity_poly.pdbx_seq_one_letter_code
_entity_poly.pdbx_strand_id
1 'polypeptide(L)'
;MTSTYCVTLEDVQEAERRISGLIHKTPILTSSSLDALAGRKLFFKCELLQKTGSFKIRGALNAVHKLPADQPIAVVTHSSGNHGQALALAARMRGIPAHIVVPRNAASCKKAAIRGYSAQIVECEPTDQSRADVAAQTVDKTGGILVHPNQDPAVIAGQGTIGLEVLQQVPEVQAVVVPVGGGGMLAGIAVAVKAIKPKVKIFAAEPLNADDCYRSKMNGTLTPNLSPPNTIADSVKTSIGPNTWPVIRDLVDDVFVVTEEEIKVTNSRKSLITNSVNVMKKTFGSPVLYFFF
;
A
#
# COMPACT_ATOMS: atom_id res chain seq x y z
N MET A 1 -5.82 -14.25 23.48
CA MET A 1 -6.52 -14.66 22.25
C MET A 1 -5.51 -14.56 21.13
N THR A 2 -5.14 -15.70 20.54
CA THR A 2 -4.25 -15.79 19.37
C THR A 2 -4.83 -14.95 18.22
N SER A 3 -4.01 -14.08 17.61
CA SER A 3 -4.46 -13.14 16.58
C SER A 3 -5.24 -13.84 15.45
N THR A 4 -6.45 -13.37 15.17
CA THR A 4 -7.35 -13.83 14.09
C THR A 4 -6.89 -13.35 12.70
N TYR A 5 -5.78 -12.61 12.61
CA TYR A 5 -5.28 -12.00 11.38
C TYR A 5 -3.96 -12.60 10.93
N CYS A 6 -3.65 -12.46 9.63
CA CYS A 6 -2.39 -12.94 9.05
C CYS A 6 -1.14 -12.16 9.51
N VAL A 7 -1.30 -11.04 10.21
CA VAL A 7 -0.23 -10.17 10.71
C VAL A 7 -0.59 -9.66 12.11
N THR A 8 0.40 -9.59 12.99
CA THR A 8 0.32 -9.08 14.36
C THR A 8 1.10 -7.77 14.54
N LEU A 9 0.98 -7.11 15.71
CA LEU A 9 1.83 -5.95 16.02
C LEU A 9 3.31 -6.37 16.08
N GLU A 10 3.58 -7.54 16.65
CA GLU A 10 4.91 -8.11 16.79
C GLU A 10 5.58 -8.31 15.42
N ASP A 11 4.82 -8.79 14.42
CA ASP A 11 5.29 -8.91 13.04
C ASP A 11 5.68 -7.55 12.44
N VAL A 12 4.91 -6.50 12.74
CA VAL A 12 5.19 -5.13 12.27
C VAL A 12 6.44 -4.56 12.96
N GLN A 13 6.61 -4.79 14.26
CA GLN A 13 7.80 -4.36 15.01
C GLN A 13 9.06 -5.11 14.57
N GLU A 14 8.94 -6.40 14.29
CA GLU A 14 10.01 -7.19 13.68
C GLU A 14 10.33 -6.67 12.27
N ALA A 15 9.32 -6.30 11.48
CA ALA A 15 9.52 -5.68 10.18
C ALA A 15 10.27 -4.35 10.28
N GLU A 16 9.92 -3.48 11.23
CA GLU A 16 10.63 -2.23 11.49
C GLU A 16 12.11 -2.47 11.79
N ARG A 17 12.42 -3.43 12.68
CA ARG A 17 13.81 -3.81 12.98
C ARG A 17 14.55 -4.30 11.74
N ARG A 18 13.92 -5.15 10.93
CA ARG A 18 14.51 -5.74 9.73
C ARG A 18 14.84 -4.72 8.63
N ILE A 19 13.98 -3.72 8.45
CA ILE A 19 14.14 -2.71 7.38
C ILE A 19 14.81 -1.42 7.85
N SER A 20 15.07 -1.28 9.15
CA SER A 20 15.78 -0.14 9.72
C SER A 20 17.14 0.07 9.06
N GLY A 21 17.48 1.33 8.75
CA GLY A 21 18.68 1.68 7.99
C GLY A 21 18.62 1.39 6.48
N LEU A 22 17.64 0.60 6.02
CA LEU A 22 17.45 0.29 4.60
C LEU A 22 16.39 1.16 3.92
N ILE A 23 15.58 1.88 4.69
CA ILE A 23 14.54 2.81 4.21
C ILE A 23 14.77 4.24 4.72
N HIS A 24 14.09 5.22 4.13
CA HIS A 24 13.99 6.56 4.71
C HIS A 24 12.94 6.59 5.81
N LYS A 25 13.24 7.23 6.94
CA LYS A 25 12.20 7.71 7.87
C LYS A 25 11.59 8.96 7.29
N THR A 26 10.50 8.82 6.55
CA THR A 26 9.91 9.91 5.76
C THR A 26 9.33 11.01 6.66
N PRO A 27 9.35 12.29 6.23
CA PRO A 27 8.87 13.39 7.04
C PRO A 27 7.35 13.40 7.17
N ILE A 28 6.88 14.14 8.17
CA ILE A 28 5.51 14.63 8.26
C ILE A 28 5.52 16.09 7.80
N LEU A 29 4.72 16.42 6.78
CA LEU A 29 4.50 17.81 6.37
C LEU A 29 3.13 18.29 6.87
N THR A 30 2.93 19.61 6.88
CA THR A 30 1.69 20.28 7.29
C THR A 30 1.37 21.42 6.33
N SER A 31 0.13 21.91 6.33
CA SER A 31 -0.24 23.07 5.51
C SER A 31 -1.38 23.87 6.13
N SER A 32 -1.09 25.11 6.53
CA SER A 32 -2.07 26.00 7.16
C SER A 32 -3.28 26.29 6.28
N SER A 33 -3.09 26.41 4.95
CA SER A 33 -4.19 26.61 4.01
C SER A 33 -5.15 25.43 3.97
N LEU A 34 -4.62 24.22 4.12
CA LEU A 34 -5.40 22.99 4.09
C LEU A 34 -6.05 22.70 5.43
N ASP A 35 -5.37 23.05 6.52
CA ASP A 35 -5.93 23.03 7.86
C ASP A 35 -7.19 23.93 7.93
N ALA A 36 -7.08 25.15 7.39
CA ALA A 36 -8.19 26.09 7.33
C ALA A 36 -9.35 25.57 6.48
N LEU A 37 -9.06 24.95 5.33
CA LEU A 37 -10.09 24.36 4.47
C LEU A 37 -10.80 23.17 5.15
N ALA A 38 -10.06 22.36 5.89
CA ALA A 38 -10.56 21.15 6.56
C ALA A 38 -11.17 21.41 7.94
N GLY A 39 -10.97 22.61 8.48
CA GLY A 39 -11.36 22.97 9.84
C GLY A 39 -10.65 22.14 10.91
N ARG A 40 -9.47 21.59 10.61
CA ARG A 40 -8.70 20.69 11.50
C ARG A 40 -7.24 20.63 11.07
N LYS A 41 -6.33 20.28 11.99
CA LYS A 41 -4.90 20.11 11.64
C LYS A 41 -4.69 18.88 10.78
N LEU A 42 -4.01 19.08 9.65
CA LEU A 42 -3.63 18.06 8.71
C LEU A 42 -2.14 17.79 8.79
N PHE A 43 -1.83 16.51 8.87
CA PHE A 43 -0.47 16.00 8.78
C PHE A 43 -0.37 15.16 7.52
N PHE A 44 0.80 15.15 6.88
CA PHE A 44 1.04 14.42 5.64
C PHE A 44 2.27 13.54 5.78
N LYS A 45 2.05 12.22 5.88
CA LYS A 45 3.16 11.25 5.89
C LYS A 45 3.63 10.99 4.46
N CYS A 46 4.82 11.48 4.13
CA CYS A 46 5.29 11.64 2.76
C CYS A 46 6.02 10.39 2.21
N GLU A 47 5.28 9.31 1.97
CA GLU A 47 5.85 8.09 1.38
C GLU A 47 6.23 8.22 -0.10
N LEU A 48 5.81 9.30 -0.79
CA LEU A 48 6.37 9.69 -2.09
C LEU A 48 7.89 9.93 -2.07
N LEU A 49 8.45 10.29 -0.90
CA LEU A 49 9.88 10.54 -0.69
C LEU A 49 10.65 9.28 -0.30
N GLN A 50 9.98 8.14 -0.24
CA GLN A 50 10.61 6.87 0.06
C GLN A 50 11.43 6.38 -1.15
N LYS A 51 12.39 5.48 -0.90
CA LYS A 51 13.11 4.78 -1.98
C LYS A 51 12.11 4.15 -2.96
N THR A 52 12.41 4.20 -4.26
CA THR A 52 11.50 3.83 -5.36
C THR A 52 10.25 4.71 -5.54
N GLY A 53 10.16 5.82 -4.80
CA GLY A 53 9.07 6.80 -4.94
C GLY A 53 7.74 6.35 -4.36
N SER A 54 7.73 5.36 -3.46
CA SER A 54 6.50 4.93 -2.77
C SER A 54 6.80 4.10 -1.52
N PHE A 55 5.78 3.89 -0.69
CA PHE A 55 5.85 3.05 0.50
C PHE A 55 6.19 1.57 0.24
N LYS A 56 6.04 1.08 -0.99
CA LYS A 56 6.11 -0.36 -1.32
C LYS A 56 7.45 -1.00 -0.95
N ILE A 57 8.53 -0.22 -0.92
CA ILE A 57 9.86 -0.70 -0.55
C ILE A 57 9.90 -1.29 0.87
N ARG A 58 9.04 -0.83 1.78
CA ARG A 58 9.01 -1.31 3.17
C ARG A 58 8.66 -2.80 3.23
N GLY A 59 7.53 -3.18 2.66
CA GLY A 59 7.10 -4.58 2.58
C GLY A 59 7.95 -5.42 1.63
N ALA A 60 8.46 -4.84 0.54
CA ALA A 60 9.36 -5.57 -0.34
C ALA A 60 10.67 -5.94 0.38
N LEU A 61 11.32 -4.98 1.06
CA LEU A 61 12.51 -5.26 1.88
C LEU A 61 12.19 -6.25 2.99
N ASN A 62 11.05 -6.07 3.67
CA ASN A 62 10.67 -6.97 4.75
C ASN A 62 10.50 -8.42 4.28
N ALA A 63 9.76 -8.64 3.19
CA ALA A 63 9.56 -9.95 2.61
C ALA A 63 10.88 -10.55 2.14
N VAL A 64 11.68 -9.78 1.38
CA VAL A 64 12.96 -10.24 0.84
C VAL A 64 13.96 -10.59 1.94
N HIS A 65 14.09 -9.79 2.99
CA HIS A 65 15.05 -10.04 4.08
C HIS A 65 14.54 -11.04 5.13
N LYS A 66 13.26 -11.45 5.07
CA LYS A 66 12.71 -12.52 5.91
C LYS A 66 13.01 -13.91 5.35
N LEU A 67 13.32 -14.03 4.05
CA LEU A 67 13.63 -15.34 3.47
C LEU A 67 14.96 -15.88 4.04
N PRO A 68 15.13 -17.20 4.10
CA PRO A 68 16.37 -17.83 4.58
C PRO A 68 17.61 -17.37 3.79
N ALA A 69 18.74 -17.21 4.47
CA ALA A 69 19.99 -16.73 3.88
C ALA A 69 20.83 -17.84 3.21
N ASP A 70 20.53 -19.09 3.52
CA ASP A 70 21.28 -20.29 3.16
C ASP A 70 20.87 -20.92 1.82
N GLN A 71 19.88 -20.34 1.14
CA GLN A 71 19.38 -20.86 -0.13
C GLN A 71 19.46 -19.80 -1.24
N PRO A 72 19.92 -20.18 -2.45
CA PRO A 72 19.82 -19.31 -3.62
C PRO A 72 18.34 -19.18 -3.99
N ILE A 73 17.73 -18.08 -3.54
CA ILE A 73 16.30 -17.83 -3.73
C ILE A 73 16.12 -16.66 -4.70
N ALA A 74 15.40 -16.88 -5.80
CA ALA A 74 14.87 -15.80 -6.61
C ALA A 74 13.53 -15.30 -6.04
N VAL A 75 13.15 -14.06 -6.31
CA VAL A 75 11.81 -13.55 -5.99
C VAL A 75 11.03 -13.24 -7.25
N VAL A 76 9.72 -13.51 -7.20
CA VAL A 76 8.79 -13.32 -8.31
C VAL A 76 7.65 -12.42 -7.86
N THR A 77 7.16 -11.53 -8.73
CA THR A 77 5.88 -10.84 -8.50
C THR A 77 5.23 -10.47 -9.83
N HIS A 78 3.94 -10.15 -9.81
CA HIS A 78 3.24 -9.53 -10.93
C HIS A 78 2.92 -8.05 -10.63
N SER A 79 3.78 -7.12 -11.04
CA SER A 79 3.51 -5.69 -10.93
C SER A 79 4.39 -4.87 -11.86
N SER A 80 3.77 -4.11 -12.76
CA SER A 80 4.46 -3.10 -13.55
C SER A 80 4.63 -1.76 -12.82
N GLY A 81 4.08 -1.61 -11.61
CA GLY A 81 4.05 -0.36 -10.87
C GLY A 81 5.01 -0.34 -9.67
N ASN A 82 4.58 0.38 -8.63
CA ASN A 82 5.36 0.64 -7.42
C ASN A 82 5.92 -0.63 -6.76
N HIS A 83 5.14 -1.72 -6.70
CA HIS A 83 5.61 -2.97 -6.09
C HIS A 83 6.70 -3.68 -6.90
N GLY A 84 6.60 -3.66 -8.24
CA GLY A 84 7.63 -4.25 -9.09
C GLY A 84 8.99 -3.57 -8.93
N GLN A 85 8.99 -2.23 -8.87
CA GLN A 85 10.20 -1.45 -8.61
C GLN A 85 10.74 -1.68 -7.19
N ALA A 86 9.86 -1.70 -6.19
CA ALA A 86 10.22 -1.97 -4.81
C ALA A 86 10.85 -3.36 -4.62
N LEU A 87 10.26 -4.40 -5.21
CA LEU A 87 10.80 -5.76 -5.14
C LEU A 87 12.13 -5.87 -5.89
N ALA A 88 12.24 -5.25 -7.06
CA ALA A 88 13.49 -5.20 -7.81
C ALA A 88 14.62 -4.56 -6.99
N LEU A 89 14.38 -3.40 -6.36
CA LEU A 89 15.38 -2.76 -5.50
C LEU A 89 15.71 -3.62 -4.27
N ALA A 90 14.69 -4.18 -3.60
CA ALA A 90 14.89 -5.02 -2.42
C ALA A 90 15.74 -6.26 -2.72
N ALA A 91 15.46 -6.93 -3.84
CA ALA A 91 16.22 -8.08 -4.31
C ALA A 91 17.66 -7.71 -4.67
N ARG A 92 17.86 -6.59 -5.38
CA ARG A 92 19.19 -6.05 -5.69
C ARG A 92 20.01 -5.78 -4.42
N MET A 93 19.39 -5.15 -3.41
CA MET A 93 20.05 -4.84 -2.13
C MET A 93 20.47 -6.11 -1.38
N ARG A 94 19.69 -7.19 -1.50
CA ARG A 94 20.04 -8.49 -0.90
C ARG A 94 21.00 -9.32 -1.76
N GLY A 95 21.19 -8.95 -3.04
CA GLY A 95 22.02 -9.71 -3.98
C GLY A 95 21.34 -10.96 -4.54
N ILE A 96 20.01 -10.97 -4.65
CA ILE A 96 19.25 -12.11 -5.21
C ILE A 96 18.52 -11.74 -6.53
N PRO A 97 18.23 -12.72 -7.40
CA PRO A 97 17.48 -12.46 -8.64
C PRO A 97 16.04 -12.03 -8.36
N ALA A 98 15.53 -11.12 -9.17
CA ALA A 98 14.11 -10.74 -9.19
C ALA A 98 13.51 -10.89 -10.59
N HIS A 99 12.37 -11.54 -10.67
CA HIS A 99 11.56 -11.69 -11.88
C HIS A 99 10.24 -10.94 -11.71
N ILE A 100 10.04 -9.90 -12.51
CA ILE A 100 8.87 -9.03 -12.42
C ILE A 100 7.99 -9.27 -13.64
N VAL A 101 6.83 -9.87 -13.41
CA VAL A 101 5.80 -10.10 -14.43
C VAL A 101 5.08 -8.78 -14.72
N VAL A 102 5.15 -8.34 -15.97
CA VAL A 102 4.70 -7.01 -16.42
C VAL A 102 3.85 -7.14 -17.69
N PRO A 103 2.65 -6.55 -17.75
CA PRO A 103 1.88 -6.49 -18.99
C PRO A 103 2.67 -5.86 -20.15
N ARG A 104 2.53 -6.44 -21.35
CA ARG A 104 3.17 -5.95 -22.58
C ARG A 104 2.87 -4.47 -22.85
N ASN A 105 1.66 -4.01 -22.54
CA ASN A 105 1.22 -2.62 -22.71
C ASN A 105 1.63 -1.66 -21.56
N ALA A 106 2.39 -2.12 -20.56
CA ALA A 106 2.83 -1.24 -19.48
C ALA A 106 3.74 -0.13 -20.01
N ALA A 107 3.60 1.07 -19.46
CA ALA A 107 4.36 2.25 -19.86
C ALA A 107 5.88 1.98 -19.87
N SER A 108 6.57 2.49 -20.90
CA SER A 108 8.01 2.29 -21.08
C SER A 108 8.84 2.78 -19.89
N CYS A 109 8.46 3.90 -19.28
CA CYS A 109 9.11 4.44 -18.08
C CYS A 109 9.04 3.46 -16.89
N LYS A 110 7.92 2.76 -16.72
CA LYS A 110 7.71 1.76 -15.67
C LYS A 110 8.60 0.52 -15.88
N LYS A 111 8.68 0.03 -17.12
CA LYS A 111 9.60 -1.06 -17.50
C LYS A 111 11.07 -0.65 -17.33
N ALA A 112 11.42 0.58 -17.73
CA ALA A 112 12.77 1.11 -17.60
C ALA A 112 13.21 1.21 -16.12
N ALA A 113 12.33 1.67 -15.23
CA ALA A 113 12.61 1.74 -13.80
C ALA A 113 12.90 0.35 -13.20
N ILE A 114 12.13 -0.67 -13.56
CA ILE A 114 12.37 -2.06 -13.11
C ILE A 114 13.74 -2.57 -13.60
N ARG A 115 14.07 -2.37 -14.88
CA ARG A 115 15.37 -2.76 -15.45
C ARG A 115 16.53 -2.00 -14.80
N GLY A 116 16.33 -0.73 -14.43
CA GLY A 116 17.32 0.08 -13.73
C GLY A 116 17.71 -0.46 -12.35
N TYR A 117 16.86 -1.30 -11.75
CA TYR A 117 17.15 -2.05 -10.53
C TYR A 117 17.66 -3.47 -10.78
N SER A 118 18.09 -3.78 -12.01
CA SER A 118 18.68 -5.07 -12.41
C SER A 118 17.74 -6.27 -12.29
N ALA A 119 16.43 -6.04 -12.29
CA ALA A 119 15.45 -7.12 -12.30
C ALA A 119 15.12 -7.60 -13.72
N GLN A 120 14.79 -8.88 -13.84
CA GLN A 120 14.34 -9.50 -15.09
C GLN A 120 12.85 -9.19 -15.30
N ILE A 121 12.50 -8.65 -16.46
CA ILE A 121 11.09 -8.46 -16.84
C ILE A 121 10.61 -9.71 -17.57
N VAL A 122 9.48 -10.25 -17.10
CA VAL A 122 8.74 -11.33 -17.77
C VAL A 122 7.44 -10.72 -18.30
N GLU A 123 7.26 -10.69 -19.62
CA GLU A 123 6.07 -10.06 -20.19
C GLU A 123 4.85 -10.97 -20.19
N CYS A 124 3.67 -10.40 -19.93
CA CYS A 124 2.38 -11.11 -19.97
C CYS A 124 1.32 -10.30 -20.73
N GLU A 125 0.16 -10.91 -21.00
CA GLU A 125 -1.00 -10.19 -21.53
C GLU A 125 -1.60 -9.26 -20.46
N PRO A 126 -2.29 -8.17 -20.84
CA PRO A 126 -2.82 -7.17 -19.91
C PRO A 126 -4.12 -7.62 -19.23
N THR A 127 -4.14 -8.83 -18.70
CA THR A 127 -5.26 -9.42 -17.95
C THR A 127 -4.76 -9.93 -16.60
N ASP A 128 -5.62 -9.90 -15.58
CA ASP A 128 -5.24 -10.41 -14.25
C ASP A 128 -4.96 -11.91 -14.28
N GLN A 129 -5.71 -12.67 -15.09
CA GLN A 129 -5.47 -14.09 -15.33
C GLN A 129 -4.06 -14.34 -15.90
N SER A 130 -3.68 -13.64 -16.99
CA SER A 130 -2.35 -13.83 -17.58
C SER A 130 -1.23 -13.43 -16.62
N ARG A 131 -1.43 -12.38 -15.82
CA ARG A 131 -0.46 -11.98 -14.79
C ARG A 131 -0.25 -13.07 -13.74
N ALA A 132 -1.33 -13.69 -13.27
CA ALA A 132 -1.27 -14.77 -12.29
C ALA A 132 -0.62 -16.03 -12.89
N ASP A 133 -1.04 -16.44 -14.08
CA ASP A 133 -0.52 -17.64 -14.75
C ASP A 133 0.97 -17.52 -15.07
N VAL A 134 1.39 -16.38 -15.63
CA VAL A 134 2.80 -16.14 -15.96
C VAL A 134 3.65 -16.02 -14.69
N ALA A 135 3.11 -15.48 -13.60
CA ALA A 135 3.81 -15.47 -12.30
C ALA A 135 4.00 -16.88 -11.75
N ALA A 136 2.97 -17.73 -11.78
CA ALA A 136 3.06 -19.13 -11.38
C ALA A 136 4.09 -19.90 -12.23
N GLN A 137 4.02 -19.77 -13.56
CA GLN A 137 5.02 -20.39 -14.45
C GLN A 137 6.44 -19.88 -14.20
N THR A 138 6.61 -18.61 -13.82
CA THR A 138 7.92 -18.04 -13.50
C THR A 138 8.45 -18.61 -12.18
N VAL A 139 7.59 -18.79 -11.18
CA VAL A 139 7.93 -19.49 -9.94
C VAL A 139 8.42 -20.91 -10.25
N ASP A 140 7.65 -21.69 -11.03
CA ASP A 140 8.01 -23.06 -11.38
C ASP A 140 9.35 -23.16 -12.12
N LYS A 141 9.61 -22.22 -13.03
CA LYS A 141 10.86 -22.19 -13.84
C LYS A 141 12.08 -21.77 -13.04
N THR A 142 11.91 -20.91 -12.04
CA THR A 142 13.04 -20.27 -11.33
C THR A 142 13.29 -20.84 -9.94
N GLY A 143 12.35 -21.64 -9.41
CA GLY A 143 12.31 -22.02 -8.00
C GLY A 143 12.12 -20.81 -7.07
N GLY A 144 11.71 -19.66 -7.60
CA GLY A 144 11.59 -18.42 -6.86
C GLY A 144 10.35 -18.36 -5.98
N ILE A 145 10.34 -17.43 -5.03
CA ILE A 145 9.21 -17.21 -4.12
C ILE A 145 8.35 -16.05 -4.63
N LEU A 146 7.05 -16.29 -4.76
CA LEU A 146 6.09 -15.23 -5.09
C LEU A 146 5.93 -14.27 -3.90
N VAL A 147 6.29 -13.00 -4.10
CA VAL A 147 6.09 -11.92 -3.11
C VAL A 147 4.89 -11.08 -3.53
N HIS A 148 3.69 -11.47 -3.04
CA HIS A 148 2.44 -10.84 -3.46
C HIS A 148 2.37 -9.36 -3.04
N PRO A 149 1.92 -8.42 -3.91
CA PRO A 149 1.97 -6.97 -3.67
C PRO A 149 1.17 -6.41 -2.49
N ASN A 150 0.35 -7.24 -1.83
CA ASN A 150 -0.59 -6.81 -0.80
C ASN A 150 -1.20 -7.95 0.05
N GLN A 151 -1.22 -9.20 -0.41
CA GLN A 151 -1.71 -10.34 0.38
C GLN A 151 -0.61 -11.10 1.12
N ASP A 152 0.67 -10.88 0.79
CA ASP A 152 1.77 -11.52 1.52
C ASP A 152 1.89 -10.93 2.94
N PRO A 153 1.80 -11.75 4.01
CA PRO A 153 1.90 -11.28 5.38
C PRO A 153 3.17 -10.48 5.68
N ALA A 154 4.32 -10.85 5.11
CA ALA A 154 5.56 -10.10 5.28
C ALA A 154 5.47 -8.74 4.58
N VAL A 155 4.82 -8.68 3.41
CA VAL A 155 4.57 -7.39 2.75
C VAL A 155 3.66 -6.51 3.61
N ILE A 156 2.53 -7.04 4.10
CA ILE A 156 1.57 -6.33 4.97
C ILE A 156 2.26 -5.80 6.24
N ALA A 157 3.03 -6.65 6.93
CA ALA A 157 3.78 -6.27 8.13
C ALA A 157 4.77 -5.13 7.86
N GLY A 158 5.52 -5.20 6.75
CA GLY A 158 6.42 -4.11 6.36
C GLY A 158 5.68 -2.80 6.10
N GLN A 159 4.47 -2.84 5.54
CA GLN A 159 3.69 -1.62 5.31
C GLN A 159 3.16 -1.04 6.63
N GLY A 160 2.89 -1.89 7.61
CA GLY A 160 2.48 -1.47 8.94
C GLY A 160 3.50 -0.61 9.69
N THR A 161 4.78 -0.66 9.31
CA THR A 161 5.83 0.19 9.91
C THR A 161 5.54 1.69 9.73
N ILE A 162 4.76 2.05 8.72
CA ILE A 162 4.23 3.41 8.54
C ILE A 162 3.41 3.84 9.76
N GLY A 163 2.57 2.95 10.28
CA GLY A 163 1.75 3.20 11.47
C GLY A 163 2.60 3.46 12.71
N LEU A 164 3.71 2.73 12.89
CA LEU A 164 4.66 2.95 13.98
C LEU A 164 5.30 4.34 13.87
N GLU A 165 5.84 4.68 12.70
CA GLU A 165 6.45 5.99 12.46
C GLU A 165 5.46 7.14 12.67
N VAL A 166 4.22 6.99 12.21
CA VAL A 166 3.14 7.96 12.41
C VAL A 166 2.87 8.21 13.89
N LEU A 167 2.68 7.15 14.68
CA LEU A 167 2.39 7.28 16.10
C LEU A 167 3.55 7.89 16.88
N GLN A 168 4.78 7.71 16.41
CA GLN A 168 5.97 8.33 16.98
C GLN A 168 6.11 9.81 16.57
N GLN A 169 5.86 10.14 15.30
CA GLN A 169 6.05 11.49 14.75
C GLN A 169 4.89 12.44 15.06
N VAL A 170 3.67 11.92 15.23
CA VAL A 170 2.48 12.69 15.61
C VAL A 170 1.75 11.97 16.76
N PRO A 171 2.27 12.04 18.00
CA PRO A 171 1.69 11.33 19.14
C PRO A 171 0.22 11.70 19.44
N GLU A 172 -0.22 12.88 19.04
CA GLU A 172 -1.59 13.39 19.22
C GLU A 172 -2.56 13.02 18.09
N VAL A 173 -2.13 12.24 17.09
CA VAL A 173 -3.00 11.87 15.95
C VAL A 173 -4.28 11.20 16.44
N GLN A 174 -5.44 11.68 15.95
CA GLN A 174 -6.75 11.14 16.33
C GLN A 174 -7.37 10.30 15.20
N ALA A 175 -6.98 10.54 13.96
CA ALA A 175 -7.44 9.79 12.80
C ALA A 175 -6.34 9.66 11.73
N VAL A 176 -6.38 8.55 11.00
CA VAL A 176 -5.42 8.16 9.97
C VAL A 176 -6.20 7.77 8.71
N VAL A 177 -6.04 8.52 7.62
CA VAL A 177 -6.75 8.29 6.34
C VAL A 177 -5.81 7.63 5.36
N VAL A 178 -6.05 6.36 5.04
CA VAL A 178 -5.19 5.51 4.22
C VAL A 178 -5.87 5.19 2.88
N PRO A 179 -5.30 5.59 1.74
CA PRO A 179 -5.82 5.16 0.45
C PRO A 179 -5.72 3.63 0.27
N VAL A 180 -6.75 3.03 -0.32
CA VAL A 180 -6.90 1.57 -0.42
C VAL A 180 -7.04 1.12 -1.86
N GLY A 181 -6.28 0.07 -2.20
CA GLY A 181 -6.53 -0.80 -3.34
C GLY A 181 -6.57 -2.22 -2.79
N GLY A 182 -5.54 -3.04 -3.03
CA GLY A 182 -5.48 -4.40 -2.48
C GLY A 182 -5.32 -4.53 -0.95
N GLY A 183 -5.50 -3.47 -0.17
CA GLY A 183 -5.61 -3.53 1.29
C GLY A 183 -4.31 -3.65 2.11
N GLY A 184 -3.17 -4.03 1.51
CA GLY A 184 -1.98 -4.40 2.28
C GLY A 184 -1.40 -3.29 3.18
N MET A 185 -1.40 -2.05 2.70
CA MET A 185 -0.98 -0.89 3.51
C MET A 185 -1.99 -0.57 4.61
N LEU A 186 -3.27 -0.49 4.26
CA LEU A 186 -4.36 -0.21 5.18
C LEU A 186 -4.39 -1.24 6.32
N ALA A 187 -4.30 -2.53 5.99
CA ALA A 187 -4.29 -3.61 6.96
C ALA A 187 -3.07 -3.53 7.89
N GLY A 188 -1.86 -3.35 7.35
CA GLY A 188 -0.65 -3.23 8.16
C GLY A 188 -0.70 -2.04 9.12
N ILE A 189 -1.11 -0.86 8.63
CA ILE A 189 -1.28 0.34 9.45
C ILE A 189 -2.36 0.09 10.52
N ALA A 190 -3.47 -0.54 10.16
CA ALA A 190 -4.56 -0.80 11.08
C ALA A 190 -4.15 -1.70 12.25
N VAL A 191 -3.43 -2.79 11.96
CA VAL A 191 -2.88 -3.68 13.00
C VAL A 191 -1.98 -2.90 13.96
N ALA A 192 -1.02 -2.14 13.42
CA ALA A 192 -0.07 -1.40 14.25
C ALA A 192 -0.74 -0.31 15.09
N VAL A 193 -1.58 0.51 14.45
CA VAL A 193 -2.22 1.65 15.10
C VAL A 193 -3.23 1.20 16.15
N LYS A 194 -4.10 0.23 15.84
CA LYS A 194 -5.12 -0.23 16.79
C LYS A 194 -4.52 -0.97 17.99
N ALA A 195 -3.42 -1.69 17.80
CA ALA A 195 -2.74 -2.36 18.91
C ALA A 195 -2.09 -1.37 19.90
N ILE A 196 -1.54 -0.24 19.41
CA ILE A 196 -0.84 0.75 20.25
C ILE A 196 -1.78 1.83 20.80
N LYS A 197 -2.67 2.37 19.95
CA LYS A 197 -3.65 3.42 20.30
C LYS A 197 -5.02 3.08 19.71
N PRO A 198 -5.81 2.18 20.35
CA PRO A 198 -7.08 1.67 19.80
C PRO A 198 -8.14 2.74 19.53
N LYS A 199 -8.04 3.90 20.19
CA LYS A 199 -8.96 5.03 19.99
C LYS A 199 -8.70 5.82 18.70
N VAL A 200 -7.53 5.69 18.08
CA VAL A 200 -7.23 6.37 16.81
C VAL A 200 -8.11 5.80 15.72
N LYS A 201 -8.81 6.67 15.01
CA LYS A 201 -9.70 6.30 13.91
C LYS A 201 -8.90 5.98 12.65
N ILE A 202 -9.33 4.98 11.91
CA ILE A 202 -8.69 4.56 10.67
C ILE A 202 -9.73 4.58 9.58
N PHE A 203 -9.49 5.41 8.58
CA PHE A 203 -10.37 5.56 7.44
C PHE A 203 -9.66 5.11 6.19
N ALA A 204 -10.37 4.37 5.34
CA ALA A 204 -9.89 4.11 4.00
C ALA A 204 -10.35 5.22 3.04
N ALA A 205 -9.61 5.43 1.95
CA ALA A 205 -10.02 6.30 0.85
C ALA A 205 -9.86 5.56 -0.48
N GLU A 206 -10.90 5.49 -1.30
CA GLU A 206 -10.84 4.84 -2.61
C GLU A 206 -11.63 5.58 -3.70
N PRO A 207 -11.32 5.37 -4.99
CA PRO A 207 -12.11 5.91 -6.08
C PRO A 207 -13.49 5.25 -6.16
N LEU A 208 -14.52 6.04 -6.49
CA LEU A 208 -15.87 5.53 -6.78
C LEU A 208 -15.86 4.47 -7.88
N ASN A 209 -14.97 4.62 -8.86
CA ASN A 209 -14.88 3.69 -9.98
C ASN A 209 -14.16 2.38 -9.62
N ALA A 210 -13.65 2.24 -8.39
CA ALA A 210 -12.93 1.08 -7.86
C ALA A 210 -13.34 0.81 -6.40
N ASP A 211 -14.65 0.88 -6.11
CA ASP A 211 -15.23 0.95 -4.76
C ASP A 211 -15.38 -0.41 -4.03
N ASP A 212 -14.51 -1.38 -4.31
CA ASP A 212 -14.68 -2.74 -3.78
C ASP A 212 -14.49 -2.81 -2.26
N CYS A 213 -13.64 -1.97 -1.65
CA CYS A 213 -13.47 -1.99 -0.19
C CYS A 213 -14.73 -1.44 0.51
N TYR A 214 -15.33 -0.38 -0.03
CA TYR A 214 -16.56 0.23 0.45
C TYR A 214 -17.71 -0.76 0.33
N ARG A 215 -17.93 -1.35 -0.85
CA ARG A 215 -18.97 -2.38 -1.04
C ARG A 215 -18.75 -3.57 -0.12
N SER A 216 -17.50 -4.00 0.06
CA SER A 216 -17.19 -5.10 0.98
C SER A 216 -17.57 -4.76 2.43
N LYS A 217 -17.22 -3.56 2.91
CA LYS A 217 -17.57 -3.09 4.26
C LYS A 217 -19.08 -2.97 4.45
N MET A 218 -19.79 -2.39 3.48
CA MET A 218 -21.25 -2.25 3.51
C MET A 218 -21.97 -3.61 3.53
N ASN A 219 -21.49 -4.57 2.73
CA ASN A 219 -22.10 -5.90 2.65
C ASN A 219 -21.67 -6.85 3.77
N GLY A 220 -20.63 -6.49 4.54
CA GLY A 220 -20.03 -7.38 5.54
C GLY A 220 -19.30 -8.60 4.95
N THR A 221 -19.09 -8.64 3.63
CA THR A 221 -18.43 -9.74 2.92
C THR A 221 -17.52 -9.22 1.82
N LEU A 222 -16.45 -9.97 1.51
CA LEU A 222 -15.50 -9.61 0.46
C LEU A 222 -16.21 -9.54 -0.90
N THR A 223 -16.26 -8.35 -1.48
CA THR A 223 -17.00 -8.04 -2.71
C THR A 223 -16.05 -7.41 -3.74
N PRO A 224 -15.29 -8.20 -4.52
CA PRO A 224 -14.32 -7.68 -5.49
C PRO A 224 -14.96 -6.84 -6.61
N ASN A 225 -14.13 -6.09 -7.35
CA ASN A 225 -14.54 -5.50 -8.63
C ASN A 225 -14.86 -6.60 -9.65
N LEU A 226 -15.99 -6.48 -10.35
CA LEU A 226 -16.42 -7.46 -11.36
C LEU A 226 -15.63 -7.36 -12.66
N SER A 227 -15.06 -6.19 -12.94
CA SER A 227 -14.25 -5.90 -14.11
C SER A 227 -13.14 -4.91 -13.74
N PRO A 228 -12.06 -4.81 -14.54
CA PRO A 228 -10.97 -3.87 -14.27
C PRO A 228 -11.48 -2.42 -14.15
N PRO A 229 -11.25 -1.74 -12.99
CA PRO A 229 -11.70 -0.38 -12.77
C PRO A 229 -11.16 0.65 -13.78
N ASN A 230 -12.04 1.54 -14.25
CA ASN A 230 -11.67 2.70 -15.04
C ASN A 230 -11.51 3.94 -14.15
N THR A 231 -10.31 4.11 -13.58
CA THR A 231 -9.94 5.27 -12.75
C THR A 231 -8.55 5.79 -13.11
N ILE A 232 -8.35 7.10 -12.92
CA ILE A 232 -7.03 7.75 -13.00
C ILE A 232 -6.11 7.34 -11.83
N ALA A 233 -6.67 6.83 -10.73
CA ALA A 233 -5.92 6.33 -9.59
C ALA A 233 -5.36 4.93 -9.89
N ASP A 234 -4.34 4.87 -10.76
CA ASP A 234 -3.81 3.66 -11.36
C ASP A 234 -3.31 2.60 -10.35
N SER A 235 -2.83 3.06 -9.20
CA SER A 235 -2.20 2.23 -8.17
C SER A 235 -3.18 1.53 -7.21
N VAL A 236 -4.48 1.84 -7.31
CA VAL A 236 -5.53 1.33 -6.41
C VAL A 236 -6.66 0.58 -7.14
N LYS A 237 -6.42 0.15 -8.39
CA LYS A 237 -7.40 -0.64 -9.17
C LYS A 237 -7.60 -2.08 -8.70
N THR A 238 -6.72 -2.58 -7.84
CA THR A 238 -6.75 -3.97 -7.37
C THR A 238 -7.71 -4.10 -6.21
N SER A 239 -8.62 -5.08 -6.27
CA SER A 239 -9.53 -5.35 -5.17
C SER A 239 -8.80 -5.78 -3.90
N ILE A 240 -9.37 -5.49 -2.73
CA ILE A 240 -8.94 -6.08 -1.45
C ILE A 240 -9.01 -7.61 -1.53
N GLY A 241 -8.19 -8.31 -0.74
CA GLY A 241 -8.09 -9.77 -0.78
C GLY A 241 -8.32 -10.44 0.57
N PRO A 242 -8.29 -11.78 0.61
CA PRO A 242 -8.69 -12.59 1.75
C PRO A 242 -7.83 -12.39 3.00
N ASN A 243 -6.57 -12.02 2.86
CA ASN A 243 -5.67 -11.78 4.00
C ASN A 243 -5.86 -10.38 4.59
N THR A 244 -6.18 -9.41 3.73
CA THR A 244 -6.40 -8.02 4.14
C THR A 244 -7.83 -7.75 4.62
N TRP A 245 -8.82 -8.45 4.07
CA TRP A 245 -10.24 -8.23 4.37
C TRP A 245 -10.61 -8.40 5.84
N PRO A 246 -10.21 -9.47 6.56
CA PRO A 246 -10.56 -9.62 7.97
C PRO A 246 -10.06 -8.45 8.83
N VAL A 247 -8.84 -7.97 8.56
CA VAL A 247 -8.28 -6.79 9.23
C VAL A 247 -9.10 -5.54 8.92
N ILE A 248 -9.42 -5.31 7.64
CA ILE A 248 -10.19 -4.15 7.19
C ILE A 248 -11.60 -4.18 7.81
N ARG A 249 -12.28 -5.32 7.77
CA ARG A 249 -13.61 -5.54 8.34
C ARG A 249 -13.66 -5.13 9.81
N ASP A 250 -12.67 -5.56 10.60
CA ASP A 250 -12.72 -5.44 12.05
C ASP A 250 -12.08 -4.15 12.58
N LEU A 251 -11.00 -3.67 11.94
CA LEU A 251 -10.14 -2.61 12.49
C LEU A 251 -10.27 -1.25 11.79
N VAL A 252 -10.83 -1.19 10.58
CA VAL A 252 -11.02 0.07 9.84
C VAL A 252 -12.39 0.64 10.19
N ASP A 253 -12.45 1.90 10.61
CA ASP A 253 -13.67 2.53 11.11
C ASP A 253 -14.66 2.86 9.98
N ASP A 254 -14.18 3.34 8.83
CA ASP A 254 -15.04 3.68 7.67
C ASP A 254 -14.24 3.71 6.36
N VAL A 255 -14.94 3.72 5.23
CA VAL A 255 -14.36 3.84 3.87
C VAL A 255 -14.98 5.03 3.16
N PHE A 256 -14.16 6.03 2.83
CA PHE A 256 -14.58 7.18 2.03
C PHE A 256 -14.35 6.92 0.55
N VAL A 257 -15.38 7.20 -0.24
CA VAL A 257 -15.35 7.07 -1.69
C VAL A 257 -15.26 8.46 -2.33
N VAL A 258 -14.39 8.63 -3.32
CA VAL A 258 -14.18 9.90 -4.04
C VAL A 258 -14.33 9.72 -5.55
N THR A 259 -14.95 10.68 -6.22
CA THR A 259 -15.15 10.67 -7.67
C THR A 259 -13.87 11.02 -8.43
N GLU A 260 -13.82 10.68 -9.73
CA GLU A 260 -12.68 11.02 -10.59
C GLU A 260 -12.40 12.52 -10.64
N GLU A 261 -13.43 13.37 -10.62
CA GLU A 261 -13.25 14.83 -10.61
C GLU A 261 -12.62 15.31 -9.29
N GLU A 262 -12.96 14.70 -8.17
CA GLU A 262 -12.33 14.98 -6.88
C GLU A 262 -10.85 14.58 -6.86
N ILE A 263 -10.49 13.51 -7.58
CA ILE A 263 -9.09 13.07 -7.78
C ILE A 263 -8.37 13.95 -8.84
N LYS A 264 -9.04 14.46 -9.87
CA LYS A 264 -8.42 15.31 -10.92
C LYS A 264 -8.11 16.72 -10.46
N VAL A 265 -9.03 17.34 -9.71
CA VAL A 265 -8.81 18.68 -9.13
C VAL A 265 -7.51 18.68 -8.32
N THR A 266 -7.21 17.54 -7.69
CA THR A 266 -5.98 17.23 -6.94
C THR A 266 -4.70 17.15 -7.81
N ASN A 267 -4.77 16.86 -9.10
CA ASN A 267 -3.60 16.72 -10.01
C ASN A 267 -3.27 17.97 -10.85
N SER A 268 -4.14 18.98 -10.85
CA SER A 268 -3.87 20.27 -11.50
C SER A 268 -3.16 21.20 -10.50
N ARG A 269 -2.30 22.13 -10.97
CA ARG A 269 -1.41 23.02 -10.17
C ARG A 269 -2.08 23.90 -9.08
N LYS A 270 -3.33 23.66 -8.71
CA LYS A 270 -4.02 24.22 -7.54
C LYS A 270 -4.72 23.11 -6.75
N SER A 271 -4.01 22.69 -5.68
CA SER A 271 -4.50 21.95 -4.51
C SER A 271 -4.76 20.44 -4.69
N LEU A 272 -3.76 19.68 -4.25
CA LEU A 272 -3.78 18.24 -4.00
C LEU A 272 -4.81 17.78 -2.92
N ILE A 273 -5.60 18.70 -2.35
CA ILE A 273 -6.32 18.47 -1.09
C ILE A 273 -7.78 18.97 -1.09
N THR A 274 -8.23 19.78 -2.05
CA THR A 274 -9.50 20.53 -1.88
C THR A 274 -10.73 19.64 -1.74
N ASN A 275 -10.78 18.50 -2.44
CA ASN A 275 -12.00 17.71 -2.54
C ASN A 275 -12.08 16.53 -1.56
N SER A 276 -10.96 15.84 -1.28
CA SER A 276 -10.92 14.89 -0.15
C SER A 276 -11.28 15.57 1.18
N VAL A 277 -10.94 16.86 1.31
CA VAL A 277 -11.30 17.70 2.45
C VAL A 277 -12.79 18.08 2.48
N ASN A 278 -13.43 18.30 1.33
CA ASN A 278 -14.85 18.64 1.28
C ASN A 278 -15.76 17.45 1.63
N VAL A 279 -15.40 16.22 1.27
CA VAL A 279 -16.16 15.00 1.65
C VAL A 279 -16.16 14.78 3.17
N MET A 280 -15.11 15.22 3.88
CA MET A 280 -14.97 15.02 5.34
C MET A 280 -15.52 16.17 6.22
N LYS A 281 -16.21 17.16 5.63
CA LYS A 281 -16.87 18.23 6.39
C LYS A 281 -17.98 17.76 7.33
N LYS A 282 -18.46 16.51 7.20
CA LYS A 282 -19.64 16.04 7.94
C LYS A 282 -19.41 15.08 9.10
N THR A 283 -18.18 14.79 9.53
CA THR A 283 -18.02 13.70 10.50
C THR A 283 -17.26 14.01 11.79
N PHE A 284 -16.23 14.87 11.87
CA PHE A 284 -15.50 15.06 13.15
C PHE A 284 -14.77 16.42 13.28
N GLY A 285 -14.63 16.95 14.51
CA GLY A 285 -13.92 18.21 14.84
C GLY A 285 -12.47 18.06 15.31
N SER A 286 -11.72 17.11 14.75
CA SER A 286 -10.45 16.59 15.31
C SER A 286 -9.30 16.56 14.29
N PRO A 287 -8.01 16.58 14.67
CA PRO A 287 -6.87 16.54 13.76
C PRO A 287 -6.78 15.19 13.02
N VAL A 288 -6.43 15.23 11.72
CA VAL A 288 -6.47 14.09 10.79
C VAL A 288 -5.15 14.00 10.03
N LEU A 289 -4.53 12.83 9.99
CA LEU A 289 -3.37 12.55 9.15
C LEU A 289 -3.81 11.97 7.80
N TYR A 290 -3.25 12.48 6.72
CA TYR A 290 -3.37 11.97 5.35
C TYR A 290 -2.04 11.36 4.89
N PHE A 291 -2.09 10.32 4.05
CA PHE A 291 -0.90 9.84 3.33
C PHE A 291 -0.90 10.39 1.92
N PHE A 292 0.25 10.92 1.50
CA PHE A 292 0.54 11.17 0.10
C PHE A 292 1.43 10.05 -0.44
N PHE A 293 1.01 9.49 -1.57
CA PHE A 293 1.78 8.55 -2.36
C PHE A 293 2.70 9.24 -3.36
#